data_AF-A0A434CK32-F1
#
_entry.id   AF-A0A434CK32-F1
#
_cell.length_a   1.000
_cell.length_b   1.000
_cell.length_c   1.000
_cell.angle_alpha   90.00
_cell.angle_beta   90.00
_cell.angle_gamma   90.00
#
_symmetry.space_group_name_H-M   'P 1'
#
loop_
_entity.id
_entity.type
_entity.pdbx_description
1 polymer ?
#
loop_
_entity_poly.entity_id
_entity_poly.type
_entity_poly.pdbx_seq_one_letter_code
_entity_poly.pdbx_strand_id
1 'polypeptide(L)'
;MTKTLRKSLRKFAIAIPLLALGFYFIPILTTIFIICGLIDVLRNDRKDLSLFSGYFLGNGLFTWLLSPFNLLVDLLCYRNPGVWKLEQFPADYQREVNEVLDIFKARKDEIIADIDANFGAGRRGMYVYQWYGKHRIDNVAEFNKDFKYIKTIAVSVFSKRESTSWHFGPLRLSLRILY
;
A
#
# COMPACT_ATOMS: atom_id res chain seq x y z
N MET A 1 -25.89 3.39 -22.95
CA MET A 1 -25.16 3.89 -21.75
C MET A 1 -23.94 3.01 -21.50
N THR A 2 -22.73 3.57 -21.43
CA THR A 2 -21.51 2.75 -21.25
C THR A 2 -21.42 2.18 -19.82
N LYS A 3 -20.78 1.00 -19.64
CA LYS A 3 -20.61 0.36 -18.31
C LYS A 3 -19.95 1.30 -17.30
N THR A 4 -18.97 2.08 -17.75
CA THR A 4 -18.25 3.08 -16.94
C THR A 4 -19.17 4.19 -16.44
N LEU A 5 -20.03 4.74 -17.32
CA LEU A 5 -20.99 5.78 -16.97
C LEU A 5 -22.00 5.30 -15.93
N ARG A 6 -22.51 4.06 -16.08
CA ARG A 6 -23.44 3.45 -15.11
C ARG A 6 -22.80 3.28 -13.73
N LYS A 7 -21.52 2.88 -13.68
CA LYS A 7 -20.77 2.73 -12.42
C LYS A 7 -20.56 4.09 -11.74
N SER A 8 -20.23 5.14 -12.49
CA SER A 8 -20.07 6.50 -11.96
C SER A 8 -21.39 7.04 -11.43
N LEU A 9 -22.50 6.93 -12.18
CA LEU A 9 -23.80 7.41 -11.70
C LEU A 9 -24.24 6.72 -10.42
N ARG A 10 -24.01 5.40 -10.28
CA ARG A 10 -24.33 4.69 -9.03
C ARG A 10 -23.55 5.25 -7.84
N LYS A 11 -22.27 5.60 -8.02
CA LYS A 11 -21.44 6.18 -6.95
C LYS A 11 -22.00 7.54 -6.52
N PHE A 12 -22.34 8.42 -7.46
CA PHE A 12 -22.92 9.73 -7.16
C PHE A 12 -24.31 9.61 -6.51
N ALA A 13 -25.15 8.70 -6.99
CA ALA A 13 -26.49 8.47 -6.44
C ALA A 13 -26.46 7.99 -4.97
N ILE A 14 -25.35 7.40 -4.51
CA ILE A 14 -25.17 7.00 -3.10
C ILE A 14 -24.48 8.12 -2.32
N ALA A 15 -23.42 8.72 -2.88
CA ALA A 15 -22.63 9.73 -2.18
C ALA A 15 -23.43 11.01 -1.88
N ILE A 16 -24.26 11.48 -2.82
CA ILE A 16 -25.01 12.73 -2.66
C ILE A 16 -26.02 12.65 -1.51
N PRO A 17 -26.92 11.63 -1.42
CA PRO A 17 -27.81 11.51 -0.27
C PRO A 17 -27.08 11.33 1.06
N LEU A 18 -26.00 10.55 1.08
CA LEU A 18 -25.20 10.38 2.31
C LEU A 18 -24.58 11.69 2.78
N LEU A 19 -24.02 12.49 1.87
CA LEU A 19 -23.52 13.82 2.20
C LEU A 19 -24.63 14.75 2.65
N ALA A 20 -25.80 14.73 1.99
CA ALA A 20 -26.95 15.54 2.39
C ALA A 20 -27.44 15.19 3.81
N LEU A 21 -27.54 13.90 4.14
CA LEU A 21 -27.86 13.45 5.49
C LEU A 21 -26.77 13.85 6.50
N GLY A 22 -25.49 13.74 6.13
CA GLY A 22 -24.37 14.20 6.95
C GLY A 22 -24.46 15.68 7.26
N PHE A 23 -24.70 16.52 6.25
CA PHE A 23 -24.88 17.97 6.45
C PHE A 23 -26.15 18.32 7.24
N TYR A 24 -27.21 17.52 7.14
CA TYR A 24 -28.44 17.75 7.90
C TYR A 24 -28.28 17.41 9.39
N PHE A 25 -27.72 16.24 9.73
CA PHE A 25 -27.63 15.77 11.11
C PHE A 25 -26.35 16.20 11.84
N ILE A 26 -25.22 16.23 11.14
CA ILE A 26 -23.88 16.47 11.71
C ILE A 26 -23.02 17.40 10.81
N PRO A 27 -23.47 18.65 10.54
CA PRO A 27 -22.86 19.55 9.57
C PRO A 27 -21.39 19.88 9.86
N ILE A 28 -21.07 20.12 11.13
CA ILE A 28 -19.70 20.48 11.54
C ILE A 28 -18.76 19.30 11.30
N LEU A 29 -19.13 18.10 11.74
CA LEU A 29 -18.31 16.90 11.57
C LEU A 29 -18.15 16.54 10.09
N THR A 30 -19.23 16.63 9.31
CA THR A 30 -19.19 16.38 7.87
C THR A 30 -18.24 17.34 7.16
N THR A 31 -18.30 18.63 7.50
CA THR A 31 -17.37 19.64 6.98
C THR A 31 -15.92 19.32 7.33
N ILE A 32 -15.63 18.96 8.59
CA ILE A 32 -14.27 18.59 9.03
C ILE A 32 -13.74 17.42 8.21
N PHE A 33 -14.52 16.34 8.04
CA PHE A 33 -14.08 15.18 7.28
C PHE A 33 -13.84 15.50 5.80
N ILE A 34 -14.69 16.32 5.18
CA ILE A 34 -14.47 16.78 3.81
C ILE A 34 -13.17 17.56 3.69
N ILE A 35 -12.94 18.53 4.59
CA ILE A 35 -11.72 19.35 4.59
C ILE A 35 -10.48 18.48 4.81
N CYS A 36 -10.50 17.56 5.79
CA CYS A 36 -9.41 16.62 6.03
C CYS A 36 -9.14 15.75 4.80
N GLY A 37 -10.19 15.23 4.15
CA GLY A 37 -10.05 14.45 2.93
C GLY A 37 -9.43 15.26 1.80
N LEU A 38 -9.84 16.52 1.62
CA LEU A 38 -9.30 17.41 0.60
C LEU A 38 -7.82 17.71 0.86
N ILE A 39 -7.46 18.07 2.09
CA ILE A 39 -6.06 18.32 2.46
C ILE A 39 -5.22 17.06 2.21
N ASP A 40 -5.71 15.88 2.62
CA ASP A 40 -4.94 14.64 2.44
C ASP A 40 -4.77 14.28 0.95
N VAL A 41 -5.79 14.45 0.12
CA VAL A 41 -5.66 14.26 -1.34
C VAL A 41 -4.66 15.24 -1.95
N LEU A 42 -4.73 16.52 -1.58
CA LEU A 42 -3.87 17.58 -2.12
C LEU A 42 -2.38 17.41 -1.78
N ARG A 43 -2.05 16.57 -0.82
CA ARG A 43 -0.65 16.27 -0.48
C ARG A 43 0.02 15.29 -1.42
N ASN A 44 -0.72 14.61 -2.29
CA ASN A 44 -0.15 13.75 -3.32
C ASN A 44 0.46 14.62 -4.44
N ASP A 45 1.59 14.18 -4.99
CA ASP A 45 2.30 14.93 -6.04
C ASP A 45 1.42 15.11 -7.29
N ARG A 46 0.75 14.04 -7.73
CA ARG A 46 -0.22 14.08 -8.84
C ARG A 46 -1.64 14.26 -8.33
N LYS A 47 -2.32 15.32 -8.77
CA LYS A 47 -3.67 15.71 -8.34
C LYS A 47 -4.65 15.62 -9.50
N ASP A 48 -4.83 14.43 -10.04
CA ASP A 48 -5.76 14.21 -11.16
C ASP A 48 -7.16 13.81 -10.68
N LEU A 49 -8.15 13.91 -11.58
CA LEU A 49 -9.54 13.54 -11.29
C LEU A 49 -9.69 12.06 -10.90
N SER A 50 -8.77 11.20 -11.35
CA SER A 50 -8.76 9.78 -11.01
C SER A 50 -8.44 9.56 -9.53
N LEU A 51 -7.46 10.30 -8.99
CA LEU A 51 -7.10 10.28 -7.57
C LEU A 51 -8.27 10.75 -6.70
N PHE A 52 -8.88 11.89 -7.03
CA PHE A 52 -10.05 12.41 -6.30
C PHE A 52 -11.22 11.41 -6.32
N SER A 53 -11.54 10.86 -7.49
CA SER A 53 -12.60 9.85 -7.63
C SER A 53 -12.26 8.57 -6.88
N GLY A 54 -10.99 8.16 -6.85
CA GLY A 54 -10.50 7.02 -6.09
C GLY A 54 -10.69 7.19 -4.59
N TYR A 55 -10.39 8.40 -4.08
CA TYR A 55 -10.42 8.75 -2.66
C TYR A 55 -11.84 8.91 -2.12
N PHE A 56 -12.69 9.70 -2.77
CA PHE A 56 -14.03 10.03 -2.26
C PHE A 56 -15.15 9.10 -2.75
N LEU A 57 -14.99 8.53 -3.95
CA LEU A 57 -16.06 7.78 -4.63
C LEU A 57 -15.62 6.35 -4.99
N GLY A 58 -14.41 5.94 -4.63
CA GLY A 58 -13.78 4.70 -5.03
C GLY A 58 -13.44 3.81 -3.84
N ASN A 59 -12.37 3.03 -3.98
CA ASN A 59 -11.90 2.12 -2.94
C ASN A 59 -11.13 2.86 -1.82
N GLY A 60 -10.92 4.17 -1.95
CA GLY A 60 -10.25 5.01 -0.96
C GLY A 60 -11.17 5.57 0.13
N LEU A 61 -12.43 5.13 0.21
CA LEU A 61 -13.38 5.61 1.24
C LEU A 61 -12.83 5.46 2.66
N PHE A 62 -12.15 4.35 2.97
CA PHE A 62 -11.50 4.17 4.27
C PHE A 62 -10.32 5.12 4.48
N THR A 63 -9.58 5.43 3.42
CA THR A 63 -8.52 6.45 3.47
C THR A 63 -9.12 7.82 3.76
N TRP A 64 -10.27 8.17 3.17
CA TRP A 64 -10.99 9.40 3.48
C TRP A 64 -11.51 9.43 4.92
N LEU A 65 -12.12 8.34 5.38
CA LEU A 65 -12.58 8.22 6.77
C LEU A 65 -11.42 8.37 7.76
N LEU A 66 -10.24 7.86 7.44
CA LEU A 66 -9.06 7.98 8.28
C LEU A 66 -8.23 9.25 7.99
N SER A 67 -8.68 10.12 7.09
CA SER A 67 -7.95 11.35 6.75
C SER A 67 -7.66 12.25 7.96
N PRO A 68 -8.57 12.45 8.96
CA PRO A 68 -8.24 13.25 10.13
C PRO A 68 -7.12 12.60 10.96
N PHE A 69 -7.14 11.27 11.08
CA PHE A 69 -6.10 10.52 11.79
C PHE A 69 -4.76 10.56 11.05
N ASN A 70 -4.77 10.37 9.73
CA ASN A 70 -3.57 10.47 8.90
C ASN A 70 -2.95 11.88 9.02
N LEU A 71 -3.75 12.93 8.90
CA LEU A 71 -3.27 14.30 9.06
C LEU A 71 -2.76 14.59 10.47
N LEU A 72 -3.40 14.06 11.51
CA LEU A 72 -2.91 14.16 12.89
C LEU A 72 -1.53 13.51 13.02
N VAL A 73 -1.36 12.30 12.48
CA VAL A 73 -0.07 11.60 12.45
C VAL A 73 0.98 12.43 11.72
N ASP A 74 0.64 13.08 10.61
CA ASP A 74 1.57 13.93 9.88
C ASP A 74 2.02 15.18 10.67
N LEU A 75 1.21 15.67 11.60
CA LEU A 75 1.60 16.74 12.53
C LEU A 75 2.54 16.25 13.63
N LEU A 76 2.39 14.99 14.05
CA LEU A 76 3.15 14.40 15.15
C LEU A 76 4.46 13.75 14.69
N CYS A 77 4.52 13.29 13.44
CA CYS A 77 5.66 12.60 12.88
C CYS A 77 6.61 13.55 12.13
N TYR A 78 7.85 13.10 11.94
CA TYR A 78 8.77 13.76 11.04
C TYR A 78 8.24 13.77 9.61
N ARG A 79 8.69 14.75 8.82
CA ARG A 79 8.34 14.86 7.41
C ARG A 79 8.67 13.56 6.67
N ASN A 80 7.66 12.94 6.07
CA ASN A 80 7.83 11.75 5.24
C ASN A 80 8.02 12.15 3.77
N PRO A 81 9.20 11.98 3.15
CA PRO A 81 9.44 12.23 1.73
C PRO A 81 8.76 11.20 0.81
N GLY A 82 8.09 10.18 1.36
CA GLY A 82 7.36 9.16 0.61
C GLY A 82 8.23 8.02 0.08
N VAL A 83 9.50 8.30 -0.23
CA VAL A 83 10.54 7.31 -0.52
C VAL A 83 11.79 7.68 0.27
N TRP A 84 12.19 6.79 1.18
CA TRP A 84 13.40 6.92 1.99
C TRP A 84 14.55 6.18 1.32
N LYS A 85 15.77 6.63 1.64
CA LYS A 85 17.00 5.90 1.31
C LYS A 85 17.40 5.00 2.48
N LEU A 86 17.95 3.83 2.20
CA LEU A 86 18.32 2.87 3.25
C LEU A 86 19.36 3.46 4.20
N GLU A 87 20.28 4.29 3.70
CA GLU A 87 21.37 4.90 4.47
C GLU A 87 20.87 5.85 5.57
N GLN A 88 19.61 6.27 5.52
CA GLN A 88 18.98 7.14 6.52
C GLN A 88 18.54 6.39 7.79
N PHE A 89 18.64 5.05 7.80
CA PHE A 89 18.23 4.20 8.93
C PHE A 89 19.43 3.76 9.77
N PRO A 90 19.23 3.28 11.02
CA PRO A 90 20.31 2.69 11.82
C PRO A 90 21.05 1.57 11.10
N ALA A 91 22.37 1.48 11.29
CA ALA A 91 23.24 0.51 10.62
C ALA A 91 22.77 -0.96 10.76
N ASP A 92 22.18 -1.28 11.90
CA ASP A 92 21.56 -2.57 12.17
C ASP A 92 20.41 -2.93 11.19
N TYR A 93 19.58 -1.95 10.83
CA TYR A 93 18.46 -2.16 9.90
C TYR A 93 19.01 -2.32 8.48
N GLN A 94 20.00 -1.49 8.14
CA GLN A 94 20.67 -1.56 6.84
C GLN A 94 21.32 -2.92 6.64
N ARG A 95 22.01 -3.44 7.67
CA ARG A 95 22.67 -4.76 7.64
C ARG A 95 21.67 -5.87 7.31
N GLU A 96 20.55 -5.97 8.03
CA GLU A 96 19.56 -7.03 7.77
C GLU A 96 18.90 -6.89 6.40
N VAL A 97 18.55 -5.66 5.98
CA VAL A 97 17.97 -5.42 4.66
C VAL A 97 18.94 -5.80 3.55
N ASN A 98 20.21 -5.38 3.66
CA ASN A 98 21.23 -5.71 2.68
C ASN A 98 21.51 -7.22 2.66
N GLU A 99 21.58 -7.87 3.81
CA GLU A 99 21.75 -9.34 3.89
C GLU A 99 20.65 -10.06 3.10
N VAL A 100 19.37 -9.73 3.34
CA VAL A 100 18.25 -10.34 2.60
C VAL A 100 18.30 -10.03 1.11
N LEU A 101 18.62 -8.78 0.73
CA LEU A 101 18.72 -8.39 -0.67
C LEU A 101 19.87 -9.08 -1.39
N ASP A 102 21.01 -9.27 -0.73
CA ASP A 102 22.19 -9.88 -1.32
C ASP A 102 22.01 -11.40 -1.47
N ILE A 103 21.36 -12.07 -0.50
CA ILE A 103 20.90 -13.46 -0.64
C ILE A 103 19.96 -13.57 -1.84
N PHE A 104 18.97 -12.69 -1.94
CA PHE A 104 18.02 -12.69 -3.06
C PHE A 104 18.73 -12.51 -4.41
N LYS A 105 19.69 -11.58 -4.52
CA LYS A 105 20.47 -11.37 -5.75
C LYS A 105 21.31 -12.59 -6.11
N ALA A 106 21.97 -13.19 -5.12
CA ALA A 106 22.85 -14.34 -5.33
C ALA A 106 22.09 -15.60 -5.77
N ARG A 107 20.88 -15.80 -5.23
CA ARG A 107 20.01 -16.97 -5.52
C ARG A 107 18.81 -16.64 -6.41
N LYS A 108 18.85 -15.51 -7.13
CA LYS A 108 17.70 -14.98 -7.86
C LYS A 108 17.11 -15.99 -8.85
N ASP A 109 17.95 -16.60 -9.67
CA ASP A 109 17.50 -17.50 -10.73
C ASP A 109 16.89 -18.78 -10.16
N GLU A 110 17.45 -19.29 -9.06
CA GLU A 110 16.92 -20.44 -8.33
C GLU A 110 15.55 -20.11 -7.70
N ILE A 111 15.43 -18.96 -7.03
CA ILE A 111 14.19 -18.50 -6.41
C ILE A 111 13.10 -18.33 -7.47
N ILE A 112 13.42 -17.72 -8.61
CA ILE A 112 12.45 -17.53 -9.69
C ILE A 112 12.04 -18.87 -10.30
N ALA A 113 13.00 -19.78 -10.54
CA ALA A 113 12.71 -21.11 -11.09
C ALA A 113 11.82 -21.94 -10.15
N ASP A 114 12.07 -21.89 -8.84
CA ASP A 114 11.21 -22.55 -7.85
C ASP A 114 9.80 -21.95 -7.82
N ILE A 115 9.69 -20.62 -7.87
CA ILE A 115 8.39 -19.96 -7.94
C ILE A 115 7.66 -20.36 -9.24
N ASP A 116 8.32 -20.38 -10.38
CA ASP A 116 7.71 -20.76 -11.67
C ASP A 116 7.31 -22.25 -11.70
N ALA A 117 8.06 -23.13 -11.04
CA ALA A 117 7.70 -24.55 -10.90
C ALA A 117 6.48 -24.76 -10.01
N ASN A 118 6.36 -24.00 -8.92
CA ASN A 118 5.25 -24.10 -7.97
C ASN A 118 4.01 -23.30 -8.42
N PHE A 119 4.17 -22.23 -9.19
CA PHE A 119 3.09 -21.45 -9.80
C PHE A 119 2.93 -21.85 -11.27
N GLY A 120 1.98 -22.76 -11.53
CA GLY A 120 1.59 -23.12 -12.89
C GLY A 120 1.31 -21.88 -13.78
N ALA A 121 1.66 -22.01 -15.06
CA ALA A 121 1.72 -20.90 -16.03
C ALA A 121 0.53 -19.92 -15.93
N GLY A 122 0.85 -18.64 -15.69
CA GLY A 122 -0.09 -17.52 -15.87
C GLY A 122 -0.72 -16.92 -14.61
N ARG A 123 -0.25 -17.23 -13.40
CA ARG A 123 -0.81 -16.66 -12.15
C ARG A 123 0.12 -15.65 -11.47
N ARG A 124 -0.46 -14.58 -10.92
CA ARG A 124 0.18 -13.71 -9.92
C ARG A 124 0.41 -14.55 -8.66
N GLY A 125 1.67 -14.64 -8.24
CA GLY A 125 2.07 -15.39 -7.05
C GLY A 125 2.84 -14.51 -6.08
N MET A 126 2.51 -14.62 -4.79
CA MET A 126 3.36 -14.10 -3.72
C MET A 126 3.93 -15.31 -2.97
N TYR A 127 5.24 -15.48 -3.06
CA TYR A 127 5.98 -16.51 -2.36
C TYR A 127 6.50 -15.95 -1.05
N VAL A 128 6.05 -16.49 0.07
CA VAL A 128 6.29 -15.92 1.40
C VAL A 128 7.21 -16.85 2.17
N TYR A 129 8.45 -16.44 2.39
CA TYR A 129 9.44 -17.19 3.16
C TYR A 129 9.23 -17.01 4.66
N GLN A 130 9.00 -15.76 5.07
CA GLN A 130 8.73 -15.40 6.45
C GLN A 130 7.52 -14.47 6.51
N TRP A 131 6.63 -14.68 7.48
CA TRP A 131 5.43 -13.88 7.69
C TRP A 131 5.25 -13.52 9.17
N TYR A 132 5.39 -12.24 9.50
CA TYR A 132 5.36 -11.74 10.88
C TYR A 132 6.23 -12.57 11.86
N GLY A 133 7.46 -12.87 11.44
CA GLY A 133 8.45 -13.62 12.21
C GLY A 133 8.33 -15.14 12.06
N LYS A 134 7.23 -15.67 11.50
CA LYS A 134 7.03 -17.11 11.33
C LYS A 134 7.56 -17.59 10.00
N HIS A 135 8.41 -18.62 10.01
CA HIS A 135 8.90 -19.29 8.81
C HIS A 135 7.76 -20.05 8.11
N ARG A 136 7.79 -20.05 6.78
CA ARG A 136 6.76 -20.66 5.92
C ARG A 136 7.38 -21.57 4.88
N ILE A 137 8.35 -21.05 4.12
CA ILE A 137 9.02 -21.76 3.03
C ILE A 137 10.50 -21.73 3.31
N ASP A 138 11.16 -22.87 3.15
CA ASP A 138 12.51 -23.13 3.63
C ASP A 138 13.52 -23.51 2.55
N ASN A 139 13.14 -23.45 1.26
CA ASN A 139 14.05 -23.72 0.15
C ASN A 139 15.23 -22.74 0.06
N VAL A 140 15.09 -21.56 0.66
CA VAL A 140 16.19 -20.62 0.91
C VAL A 140 16.48 -20.59 2.41
N ALA A 141 17.38 -21.47 2.86
CA ALA A 141 17.72 -21.66 4.26
C ALA A 141 18.18 -20.36 4.95
N GLU A 142 18.84 -19.47 4.22
CA GLU A 142 19.33 -18.18 4.73
C GLU A 142 18.19 -17.23 5.10
N PHE A 143 17.00 -17.36 4.49
CA PHE A 143 15.80 -16.60 4.89
C PHE A 143 15.13 -17.15 6.14
N ASN A 144 15.55 -18.32 6.64
CA ASN A 144 15.06 -18.88 7.91
C ASN A 144 15.87 -18.41 9.13
N LYS A 145 16.81 -17.48 8.94
CA LYS A 145 17.52 -16.84 10.05
C LYS A 145 16.54 -16.05 10.91
N ASP A 146 16.80 -16.01 12.22
CA ASP A 146 16.09 -15.15 13.16
C ASP A 146 16.52 -13.69 13.00
N PHE A 147 15.88 -12.97 12.09
CA PHE A 147 16.06 -11.54 11.93
C PHE A 147 15.43 -10.75 13.09
N LYS A 148 16.17 -9.77 13.62
CA LYS A 148 15.69 -8.92 14.71
C LYS A 148 14.63 -7.94 14.21
N TYR A 149 14.85 -7.31 13.06
CA TYR A 149 14.01 -6.24 12.52
C TYR A 149 13.17 -6.70 11.33
N ILE A 150 13.69 -7.58 10.47
CA ILE A 150 12.90 -8.16 9.38
C ILE A 150 11.95 -9.21 9.95
N LYS A 151 10.65 -9.05 9.63
CA LYS A 151 9.60 -9.99 10.06
C LYS A 151 8.90 -10.65 8.90
N THR A 152 9.00 -10.09 7.70
CA THR A 152 8.34 -10.62 6.52
C THR A 152 9.29 -10.53 5.34
N ILE A 153 9.47 -11.67 4.68
CA ILE A 153 10.24 -11.80 3.44
C ILE A 153 9.31 -12.47 2.44
N ALA A 154 8.97 -11.75 1.37
CA ALA A 154 8.10 -12.25 0.32
C ALA A 154 8.54 -11.76 -1.05
N VAL A 155 8.48 -12.65 -2.03
CA VAL A 155 8.79 -12.39 -3.43
C VAL A 155 7.49 -12.45 -4.22
N SER A 156 7.15 -11.38 -4.92
CA SER A 156 5.98 -11.36 -5.81
C SER A 156 6.43 -11.50 -7.26
N VAL A 157 5.88 -12.48 -7.96
CA VAL A 157 6.10 -12.69 -9.40
C VAL A 157 4.82 -12.31 -10.15
N PHE A 158 5.00 -11.48 -11.18
CA PHE A 158 3.94 -10.97 -12.03
C PHE A 158 4.22 -11.38 -13.47
N SER A 159 3.22 -11.94 -14.15
CA SER A 159 3.32 -12.15 -15.59
C SER A 159 3.29 -10.79 -16.31
N LYS A 160 3.95 -10.67 -17.47
CA LYS A 160 4.01 -9.41 -18.26
C LYS A 160 2.63 -8.84 -18.65
N ARG A 161 1.57 -9.67 -18.63
CA ARG A 161 0.20 -9.26 -18.97
C ARG A 161 -0.62 -8.80 -17.77
N GLU A 162 -0.09 -8.95 -16.56
CA GLU A 162 -0.76 -8.59 -15.32
C GLU A 162 -0.28 -7.22 -14.82
N SER A 163 -1.22 -6.42 -14.32
CA SER A 163 -0.91 -5.15 -13.67
C SER A 163 -1.56 -5.11 -12.30
N THR A 164 -0.86 -4.55 -11.32
CA THR A 164 -1.47 -4.26 -10.02
C THR A 164 -2.36 -3.04 -10.16
N SER A 165 -3.61 -3.17 -9.72
CA SER A 165 -4.46 -1.99 -9.60
C SER A 165 -4.00 -1.15 -8.42
N TRP A 166 -4.17 0.16 -8.53
CA TRP A 166 -3.89 1.09 -7.44
C TRP A 166 -4.75 0.74 -6.23
N HIS A 167 -4.11 0.56 -5.08
CA HIS A 167 -4.77 0.32 -3.80
C HIS A 167 -4.42 1.47 -2.86
N PHE A 168 -5.45 2.10 -2.31
CA PHE A 168 -5.28 3.10 -1.28
C PHE A 168 -5.09 2.36 0.05
N GLY A 169 -3.88 2.41 0.59
CA GLY A 169 -3.65 2.04 1.98
C GLY A 169 -4.44 3.00 2.87
N PRO A 170 -5.29 2.52 3.80
CA PRO A 170 -6.13 3.40 4.60
C PRO A 170 -5.33 4.20 5.65
N LEU A 171 -4.19 3.66 6.09
CA LEU A 171 -3.28 4.26 7.06
C LEU A 171 -1.92 4.61 6.41
N ARG A 172 -1.31 5.73 6.83
CA ARG A 172 0.00 6.19 6.35
C ARG A 172 1.15 6.02 7.36
N LEU A 173 1.00 5.10 8.31
CA LEU A 173 2.03 4.76 9.30
C LEU A 173 3.06 3.77 8.72
N SER A 174 3.65 4.12 7.59
CA SER A 174 4.67 3.30 6.94
C SER A 174 5.77 4.16 6.32
N LEU A 175 6.98 3.60 6.36
CA LEU A 175 8.12 4.11 5.64
C LEU A 175 8.39 3.14 4.50
N ARG A 176 8.74 3.70 3.35
CA ARG A 176 8.96 2.94 2.13
C ARG A 176 10.35 3.25 1.60
N ILE A 177 11.09 2.20 1.32
CA ILE A 177 12.37 2.23 0.60
C ILE A 177 12.12 1.53 -0.74
N LEU A 178 12.60 2.12 -1.83
CA LEU A 178 12.49 1.56 -3.17
C LEU A 178 13.90 1.44 -3.77
N TYR A 179 14.15 0.35 -4.50
CA TYR A 179 15.40 0.05 -5.22
C TYR A 179 15.12 -0.06 -6.71
#